data_AF-A0A8J4T697-F1
#
_entry.id   AF-A0A8J4T697-F1
#
_cell.length_a   1.000
_cell.length_b   1.000
_cell.length_c   1.000
_cell.angle_alpha   90.00
_cell.angle_beta   90.00
_cell.angle_gamma   90.00
#
_symmetry.space_group_name_H-M   'P 1'
#
loop_
_entity.id
_entity.type
_entity.pdbx_description
1 polymer ?
#
loop_
_entity_poly.entity_id
_entity_poly.type
_entity_poly.pdbx_seq_one_letter_code
_entity_poly.pdbx_strand_id
1 'polypeptide(L)'
;FVLYAPVNSDACSELNQKTFLEERVKIAACELDTHDGYFANQYRLAVELHFRDSDIRKLWHKFLQSAFLKELNSPYDTCHYDGYFSEMVL
;
A
#
# COMPACT_ATOMS: atom_id res chain seq x y z
N PHE A 1 0.13 3.88 -7.21
CA PHE A 1 -1.14 3.67 -6.46
C PHE A 1 -1.02 4.31 -5.10
N VAL A 2 -2.13 4.56 -4.44
CA VAL A 2 -2.16 5.05 -3.06
C VAL A 2 -2.88 4.02 -2.20
N LEU A 3 -2.23 3.58 -1.13
CA LEU A 3 -2.86 2.79 -0.07
C LEU A 3 -3.08 3.70 1.15
N TYR A 4 -4.31 3.75 1.64
CA TYR A 4 -4.64 4.36 2.93
C TYR A 4 -4.57 3.29 4.01
N ALA A 5 -3.76 3.49 5.04
CA ALA A 5 -3.63 2.53 6.14
C ALA A 5 -3.42 3.24 7.49
N PRO A 6 -3.91 2.66 8.61
CA PRO A 6 -3.68 3.21 9.95
C PRO A 6 -2.27 2.87 10.46
N VAL A 7 -1.24 3.31 9.74
CA VAL A 7 0.17 3.15 10.13
C VAL A 7 0.64 4.36 10.95
N ASN A 8 1.70 4.22 11.75
CA ASN A 8 2.37 5.34 12.42
C ASN A 8 3.71 5.67 11.74
N SER A 9 4.41 6.71 12.21
CA SER A 9 5.70 7.14 11.62
C SER A 9 6.76 6.03 11.59
N ASP A 10 6.80 5.21 12.64
CA ASP A 10 7.82 4.17 12.80
C ASP A 10 7.55 3.01 11.83
N ALA A 11 6.30 2.57 11.75
CA ALA A 11 5.85 1.59 10.76
C ALA A 11 6.10 2.11 9.33
N CYS A 12 5.84 3.39 9.05
CA CYS A 12 6.14 4.01 7.76
C CYS A 12 7.62 3.92 7.39
N SER A 13 8.52 4.19 8.33
CA SER A 13 9.97 4.09 8.10
C SER A 13 10.39 2.66 7.78
N GLU A 14 9.85 1.67 8.49
CA GLU A 14 10.13 0.26 8.23
C GLU A 14 9.59 -0.20 6.87
N LEU A 15 8.36 0.21 6.52
CA LEU A 15 7.70 -0.19 5.28
C LEU A 15 8.39 0.40 4.04
N ASN A 16 8.95 1.61 4.11
CA ASN A 16 9.72 2.23 3.02
C ASN A 16 11.00 1.47 2.65
N GLN A 17 11.52 0.63 3.55
CA GLN A 17 12.72 -0.18 3.30
C GLN A 17 12.40 -1.59 2.79
N LYS A 18 11.12 -1.98 2.78
CA LYS A 18 10.68 -3.32 2.38
C LYS A 18 10.28 -3.36 0.91
N THR A 19 10.60 -4.47 0.28
CA THR A 19 10.05 -4.90 -1.00
C THR A 19 9.03 -5.99 -0.75
N PHE A 20 7.95 -6.00 -1.52
CA PHE A 20 6.84 -6.93 -1.37
C PHE A 20 6.55 -7.65 -2.68
N LEU A 21 5.87 -8.79 -2.59
CA LEU A 21 5.41 -9.59 -3.72
C LEU A 21 6.53 -9.90 -4.72
N GLU A 22 7.63 -10.49 -4.23
CA GLU A 22 8.82 -10.82 -5.04
C GLU A 22 9.42 -9.58 -5.75
N GLU A 23 9.60 -8.48 -5.01
CA GLU A 23 10.15 -7.20 -5.50
C GLU A 23 9.28 -6.47 -6.54
N ARG A 24 8.03 -6.89 -6.71
CA ARG A 24 7.09 -6.23 -7.64
C ARG A 24 6.45 -4.99 -7.04
N VAL A 25 6.50 -4.84 -5.72
CA VAL A 25 5.84 -3.75 -5.00
C VAL A 25 6.78 -3.11 -4.01
N LYS A 26 6.79 -1.78 -3.99
CA LYS A 26 7.56 -0.98 -3.04
C LYS A 26 6.72 0.18 -2.54
N ILE A 27 6.85 0.50 -1.25
CA ILE A 27 6.37 1.79 -0.73
C ILE A 27 7.40 2.87 -1.09
N ALA A 28 6.99 3.81 -1.94
CA ALA A 28 7.82 4.91 -2.42
C ALA A 28 7.78 6.13 -1.48
N ALA A 29 6.64 6.34 -0.81
CA ALA A 29 6.48 7.42 0.16
C ALA A 29 5.40 7.09 1.19
N CYS A 30 5.51 7.71 2.36
CA CYS A 30 4.55 7.67 3.44
C CYS A 30 4.24 9.11 3.85
N GLU A 31 3.00 9.56 3.68
CA GLU A 31 2.59 10.92 3.98
C GLU A 31 1.40 10.91 4.93
N LEU A 32 1.38 11.77 5.95
CA LEU A 32 0.19 11.94 6.77
C LEU A 32 -0.86 12.71 5.94
N ASP A 33 -2.03 12.11 5.74
CA ASP A 33 -3.14 12.80 5.09
C ASP A 33 -3.86 13.68 6.12
N THR A 34 -3.63 14.99 6.02
CA THR A 34 -4.18 15.99 6.93
C THR A 34 -5.44 16.68 6.40
N HIS A 35 -6.04 16.17 5.32
CA HIS A 35 -7.26 16.75 4.75
C HIS A 35 -8.50 16.39 5.58
N ASP A 36 -9.54 17.23 5.50
CA ASP A 36 -10.84 16.96 6.10
C ASP A 36 -11.54 15.81 5.35
N GLY A 37 -12.00 14.79 6.09
CA GLY A 37 -12.72 13.65 5.52
C GLY A 37 -12.59 12.38 6.34
N TYR A 38 -13.15 11.28 5.81
CA TYR A 38 -13.15 9.96 6.48
C TYR A 38 -11.75 9.38 6.72
N PHE A 39 -10.73 9.86 6.00
CA PHE A 39 -9.35 9.41 6.08
C PHE A 39 -8.41 10.43 6.75
N ALA A 40 -8.97 11.48 7.37
CA ALA A 40 -8.19 12.49 8.09
C ALA A 40 -7.32 11.84 9.17
N ASN A 41 -6.06 12.24 9.24
CA ASN A 41 -5.04 11.73 10.17
C ASN A 41 -4.64 10.26 9.95
N GLN A 42 -4.91 9.69 8.77
CA GLN A 42 -4.33 8.42 8.35
C GLN A 42 -3.11 8.66 7.49
N TYR A 43 -2.19 7.70 7.50
CA TYR A 43 -1.04 7.75 6.62
C TYR A 43 -1.41 7.17 5.25
N ARG A 44 -1.00 7.92 4.24
CA ARG A 44 -1.07 7.62 2.83
C ARG A 44 0.25 7.02 2.38
N LEU A 45 0.21 5.79 1.89
CA LEU A 45 1.34 5.07 1.33
C LEU A 45 1.31 5.20 -0.20
N ALA A 46 2.29 5.88 -0.78
CA ALA A 46 2.51 5.84 -2.23
C ALA A 46 3.17 4.50 -2.58
N VAL A 47 2.51 3.74 -3.44
CA VAL A 47 2.95 2.40 -3.86
C VAL A 47 3.43 2.44 -5.30
N GLU A 48 4.67 2.05 -5.51
CA GLU A 48 5.28 1.81 -6.81
C GLU A 48 5.12 0.33 -7.19
N LEU A 49 4.66 0.09 -8.41
CA LEU A 49 4.44 -1.25 -8.94
C LEU A 49 5.38 -1.49 -10.12
N HIS A 50 6.12 -2.59 -10.08
CA HIS A 50 7.01 -3.04 -11.13
C HIS A 50 6.35 -4.22 -11.85
N PHE A 51 5.87 -3.96 -13.06
CA PHE A 51 5.31 -5.00 -13.93
C PHE A 51 6.31 -5.37 -15.02
N ARG A 52 6.30 -6.64 -15.44
CA ARG A 52 6.85 -7.03 -16.74
C ARG A 52 5.76 -6.78 -17.79
N ASP A 53 6.15 -6.25 -18.96
CA ASP A 53 5.26 -5.66 -19.99
C ASP A 53 4.05 -6.51 -20.45
N SER A 54 4.00 -7.81 -20.13
CA SER A 54 2.94 -8.72 -20.55
C SER A 54 1.71 -8.79 -19.62
N ASP A 55 1.72 -8.15 -18.45
CA ASP A 55 0.68 -8.39 -17.44
C ASP A 55 -0.50 -7.40 -17.48
N ILE A 56 -1.70 -7.98 -17.60
CA ILE A 56 -2.98 -7.37 -17.96
C ILE A 56 -3.50 -6.41 -16.86
N ARG A 57 -3.37 -5.10 -17.10
CA ARG A 57 -3.56 -4.01 -16.12
C ARG A 57 -4.82 -4.02 -15.23
N LYS A 58 -5.98 -4.56 -15.64
CA LYS A 58 -7.24 -4.37 -14.87
C LYS A 58 -7.58 -5.46 -13.84
N LEU A 59 -7.37 -6.74 -14.16
CA LEU A 59 -7.64 -7.84 -13.23
C LEU A 59 -6.58 -7.89 -12.11
N TRP A 60 -5.34 -7.51 -12.44
CA TRP A 60 -4.22 -7.53 -11.52
C TRP A 60 -4.41 -6.56 -10.33
N HIS A 61 -5.11 -5.43 -10.46
CA HIS A 61 -5.25 -4.47 -9.36
C HIS A 61 -5.92 -5.05 -8.11
N LYS A 62 -7.03 -5.79 -8.25
CA LYS A 62 -7.72 -6.39 -7.10
C LYS A 62 -6.92 -7.55 -6.48
N PHE A 63 -6.31 -8.39 -7.30
CA PHE A 63 -5.48 -9.49 -6.82
C PHE A 63 -4.22 -8.98 -6.11
N LEU A 64 -3.58 -7.96 -6.66
CA LEU A 64 -2.38 -7.36 -6.11
C LEU A 64 -2.68 -6.59 -4.83
N GLN A 65 -3.84 -5.91 -4.73
CA GLN A 65 -4.32 -5.33 -3.47
C GLN A 65 -4.45 -6.40 -2.37
N SER A 66 -5.19 -7.48 -2.63
CA SER A 66 -5.40 -8.53 -1.63
C SER A 66 -4.10 -9.25 -1.26
N ALA A 67 -3.22 -9.51 -2.24
CA ALA A 67 -1.92 -10.14 -1.99
C ALA A 67 -1.01 -9.24 -1.17
N PHE A 68 -0.95 -7.94 -1.50
CA PHE A 68 -0.14 -6.98 -0.77
C PHE A 68 -0.64 -6.80 0.67
N LEU A 69 -1.95 -6.63 0.88
CA LEU A 69 -2.53 -6.55 2.23
C LEU A 69 -2.30 -7.84 3.03
N LYS A 70 -2.35 -9.01 2.38
CA LYS A 70 -2.05 -10.29 3.04
C LYS A 70 -0.59 -10.36 3.48
N GLU A 71 0.35 -9.97 2.61
CA GLU A 71 1.77 -9.94 2.95
C GLU A 71 2.09 -8.91 4.03
N LEU A 72 1.47 -7.73 3.97
CA LEU A 72 1.62 -6.65 4.94
C LEU A 72 1.13 -7.05 6.35
N ASN A 73 0.07 -7.85 6.42
CA ASN A 73 -0.50 -8.35 7.68
C ASN A 73 0.14 -9.66 8.18
N SER A 74 0.88 -10.41 7.36
CA SER A 74 1.51 -11.68 7.75
C SER A 74 2.84 -11.45 8.49
N PRO A 75 3.24 -12.29 9.48
CA PRO A 75 2.67 -13.57 9.91
C PRO A 75 1.71 -13.48 11.11
N TYR A 76 1.41 -12.29 11.60
CA TYR A 76 0.55 -12.11 12.77
C TYR A 76 -0.91 -12.19 12.30
N ASP A 77 -1.69 -13.17 12.77
CA ASP A 77 -3.12 -13.38 12.42
C ASP A 77 -4.05 -12.19 12.77
N THR A 78 -3.49 -11.07 13.22
CA THR A 78 -4.14 -9.80 13.46
C THR A 78 -4.03 -8.91 12.21
N CYS A 79 -5.17 -8.57 11.60
CA CYS A 79 -5.24 -7.56 10.53
C CYS A 79 -4.87 -6.18 11.09
N HIS A 80 -3.57 -5.88 11.17
CA HIS A 80 -3.03 -4.61 11.65
C HIS A 80 -3.26 -3.47 10.66
N TYR A 81 -3.35 -3.81 9.37
CA TYR A 81 -3.46 -2.86 8.29
C TYR A 81 -4.70 -3.20 7.45
N ASP A 82 -5.65 -2.27 7.43
CA ASP A 82 -6.75 -2.25 6.47
C ASP A 82 -6.56 -1.06 5.54
N GLY A 83 -7.08 -1.17 4.32
CA GLY A 83 -6.93 -0.13 3.34
C GLY A 83 -7.53 -0.42 1.98
N TYR A 84 -7.70 0.65 1.22
CA TYR A 84 -8.13 0.59 -0.17
C TYR A 84 -7.09 1.24 -1.06
N PHE A 85 -7.03 0.75 -2.30
CA PHE A 85 -6.17 1.31 -3.33
C PHE A 85 -6.93 2.37 -4.10
N SER A 86 -6.31 3.53 -4.25
CA SER A 86 -6.77 4.57 -5.18
C SER A 86 -5.73 4.78 -6.29
N GLU A 87 -6.19 5.05 -7.50
CA GLU A 87 -5.33 5.56 -8.57
C GLU A 87 -4.93 7.00 -8.23
N MET A 88 -3.65 7.34 -8.41
CA MET A 88 -3.26 8.75 -8.34
C MET A 88 -3.81 9.44 -9.58
N VAL A 89 -4.75 10.35 -9.39
CA VAL A 89 -5.10 11.34 -10.40
C VAL A 89 -4.08 12.47 -10.26
N LEU A 90 -3.18 12.58 -11.23
CA LEU A 90 -2.23 13.69 -11.36
C LEU A 90 -2.91 14.90 -12.02
#